data_AF-A0A1X1TB03-F1
#
_entry.id   AF-A0A1X1TB03-F1
#
_cell.length_a   1.000
_cell.length_b   1.000
_cell.length_c   1.000
_cell.angle_alpha   90.00
_cell.angle_beta   90.00
_cell.angle_gamma   90.00
#
_symmetry.space_group_name_H-M   'P 1'
#
loop_
_entity.id
_entity.type
_entity.pdbx_description
1 polymer ?
#
loop_
_entity_poly.entity_id
_entity_poly.type
_entity_poly.pdbx_seq_one_letter_code
_entity_poly.pdbx_strand_id
1 'polypeptide(L)'
;MNTPDPEDYIREHERGINQPSDTPRPRPLQGVAKLANTTRGRLVLACAVAGAVAIAVFLGQYAGKTTVHGNLTMINNGAKDTIDCNDGNLRLDGDNNTYTVTGHCRRLDIFGSANHVVVDSADTIGAFGDDNAVIYHSGSPTINKTGNNNTVWRGQSTR
;
A
#
# COMPACT_ATOMS: atom_id res chain seq x y z
N MET A 1 28.21 14.70 -32.45
CA MET A 1 27.20 13.91 -31.72
C MET A 1 25.96 14.77 -31.61
N ASN A 2 24.88 14.41 -32.30
CA ASN A 2 23.63 15.19 -32.29
C ASN A 2 22.77 14.70 -31.12
N THR A 3 22.43 15.61 -30.21
CA THR A 3 21.47 15.37 -29.12
C THR A 3 20.06 15.32 -29.71
N PRO A 4 19.23 14.32 -29.37
CA PRO A 4 17.84 14.26 -29.83
C PRO A 4 17.07 15.52 -29.42
N ASP A 5 16.28 16.06 -30.35
CA ASP A 5 15.39 17.21 -30.14
C ASP A 5 14.21 16.78 -29.25
N PRO A 6 13.92 17.46 -28.12
CA PRO A 6 12.79 17.13 -27.25
C PRO A 6 11.42 17.13 -27.96
N GLU A 7 11.27 17.82 -29.10
CA GLU A 7 10.04 17.82 -29.90
C GLU A 7 9.74 16.46 -30.56
N ASP A 8 10.76 15.63 -30.81
CA ASP A 8 10.56 14.30 -31.39
C ASP A 8 9.89 13.34 -30.41
N TYR A 9 10.11 13.51 -29.11
CA TYR A 9 9.45 12.72 -28.07
C TYR A 9 7.94 12.99 -28.01
N ILE A 10 7.55 14.26 -28.17
CA ILE A 10 6.15 14.68 -28.16
C ILE A 10 5.42 14.12 -29.38
N ARG A 11 6.05 14.21 -30.57
CA ARG A 11 5.48 13.72 -31.82
C ARG A 11 5.26 12.20 -31.83
N GLU A 12 6.16 11.45 -31.19
CA GLU A 12 6.02 10.00 -31.06
C GLU A 12 4.90 9.61 -30.08
N HIS A 13 4.74 10.38 -28.99
CA HIS A 13 3.65 10.20 -28.03
C HIS A 13 2.26 10.50 -28.66
N GLU A 14 2.14 11.56 -29.45
CA GLU A 14 0.87 11.94 -30.10
C GLU A 14 0.42 10.94 -31.18
N ARG A 15 1.36 10.26 -31.86
CA ARG A 15 1.02 9.19 -32.81
C ARG A 15 0.39 7.98 -32.12
N GLY A 16 0.83 7.65 -30.91
CA GLY A 16 0.27 6.53 -30.14
C GLY A 16 -1.18 6.78 -29.68
N ILE A 17 -1.55 8.04 -29.44
CA ILE A 17 -2.88 8.42 -28.94
C ILE A 17 -3.94 8.43 -30.04
N ASN A 18 -3.55 8.71 -31.30
CA ASN A 18 -4.48 8.81 -32.43
C ASN A 18 -4.69 7.48 -33.19
N GLN A 19 -4.20 6.35 -32.68
CA GLN A 19 -4.47 5.05 -33.26
C GLN A 19 -5.94 4.66 -32.98
N PRO A 20 -6.77 4.37 -34.00
CA PRO A 20 -8.12 3.88 -33.76
C PRO A 20 -8.01 2.56 -33.00
N SER A 21 -8.52 2.55 -31.77
CA SER A 21 -8.64 1.36 -30.95
C SER A 21 -9.61 0.40 -31.63
N ASP A 22 -9.08 -0.64 -32.27
CA ASP A 22 -9.83 -1.76 -32.83
C ASP A 22 -10.47 -2.52 -31.67
N THR A 23 -11.66 -2.06 -31.25
CA THR A 23 -12.44 -2.74 -30.22
C THR A 23 -12.93 -4.05 -30.82
N PRO A 24 -12.54 -5.23 -30.26
CA PRO A 24 -13.05 -6.49 -30.76
C PRO A 24 -14.57 -6.49 -30.63
N ARG A 25 -15.29 -6.59 -31.76
CA ARG A 25 -16.75 -6.75 -31.74
C ARG A 25 -17.10 -7.95 -30.83
N PRO A 26 -17.97 -7.78 -29.83
CA PRO A 26 -18.40 -8.89 -29.00
C PRO A 26 -19.11 -9.91 -29.89
N ARG A 27 -18.51 -11.08 -30.06
CA ARG A 27 -19.19 -12.21 -30.71
C ARG A 27 -20.36 -12.60 -29.82
N PRO A 28 -21.58 -12.80 -30.36
CA PRO A 28 -22.70 -13.22 -29.55
C PRO A 28 -22.35 -14.56 -28.88
N LEU A 29 -22.35 -14.58 -27.55
CA LEU A 29 -22.14 -15.75 -26.71
C LEU A 29 -23.37 -16.67 -26.77
N GLN A 30 -23.69 -17.19 -27.96
CA GLN A 30 -24.78 -18.15 -28.12
C GLN A 30 -24.44 -19.54 -27.54
N GLY A 31 -23.19 -19.76 -27.10
CA GLY A 31 -22.71 -21.04 -26.58
C GLY A 31 -22.77 -21.24 -25.06
N VAL A 32 -22.88 -20.19 -24.25
CA VAL A 32 -22.77 -20.33 -22.78
C VAL A 32 -24.03 -20.88 -22.12
N ALA A 33 -25.20 -20.60 -22.69
CA ALA A 33 -26.48 -21.08 -22.16
C ALA A 33 -26.63 -22.61 -22.24
N LYS A 34 -25.93 -23.27 -23.16
CA LYS A 34 -25.92 -24.75 -23.28
C LYS A 34 -24.90 -25.43 -22.36
N LEU A 35 -23.92 -24.71 -21.84
CA LEU A 35 -22.88 -25.28 -20.98
C LEU A 35 -23.34 -25.40 -19.52
N ALA A 36 -24.32 -24.60 -19.08
CA ALA A 36 -24.83 -24.64 -17.71
C ALA A 36 -25.57 -25.95 -17.34
N ASN A 37 -26.06 -26.70 -18.34
CA ASN A 37 -26.91 -27.89 -18.13
C ASN A 37 -26.22 -29.23 -18.43
N THR A 38 -24.88 -29.25 -18.49
CA THR A 38 -24.10 -30.51 -18.65
C THR A 38 -23.05 -30.65 -17.56
N THR A 39 -22.82 -31.88 -17.10
CA THR A 39 -21.86 -32.22 -16.04
C THR A 39 -20.45 -31.72 -16.35
N ARG A 40 -20.07 -31.73 -17.63
CA ARG A 40 -18.79 -31.19 -18.13
C ARG A 40 -18.72 -29.67 -18.05
N GLY A 41 -19.82 -28.97 -18.29
CA GLY A 41 -19.88 -27.51 -18.18
C GLY A 41 -19.86 -27.01 -16.74
N ARG A 42 -20.47 -27.76 -15.81
CA ARG A 42 -20.30 -27.52 -14.36
C ARG A 42 -18.85 -27.68 -13.90
N LEU A 43 -18.12 -28.66 -14.44
CA LEU A 43 -16.71 -28.86 -14.15
C LEU A 43 -15.84 -27.70 -14.68
N VAL A 44 -16.10 -27.24 -15.90
CA VAL A 44 -15.41 -26.09 -16.52
C VAL A 44 -15.70 -24.79 -15.76
N LEU A 45 -16.95 -24.56 -15.34
CA LEU A 45 -17.29 -23.42 -14.48
C LEU A 45 -16.58 -23.48 -13.13
N ALA A 46 -16.53 -24.66 -12.50
CA ALA A 46 -15.86 -24.83 -11.21
C ALA A 46 -14.36 -24.52 -11.31
N CYS A 47 -13.69 -24.95 -12.38
CA CYS A 47 -12.28 -24.61 -12.62
C CYS A 47 -12.05 -23.11 -12.88
N ALA A 48 -12.96 -22.44 -13.61
CA ALA A 48 -12.86 -21.00 -13.88
C ALA A 48 -13.02 -20.17 -12.59
N VAL A 49 -13.93 -20.57 -11.69
CA VAL A 49 -14.09 -19.92 -10.38
C VAL A 49 -12.86 -20.17 -9.50
N ALA A 50 -12.34 -21.39 -9.45
CA ALA A 50 -11.13 -21.70 -8.69
C ALA A 50 -9.90 -20.89 -9.19
N GLY A 51 -9.76 -20.73 -10.51
CA GLY A 51 -8.71 -19.90 -11.10
C GLY A 51 -8.85 -18.41 -10.74
N ALA A 52 -10.06 -17.86 -10.83
CA ALA A 52 -10.31 -16.47 -10.45
C ALA A 52 -10.07 -16.21 -8.94
N VAL A 53 -10.46 -17.15 -8.08
CA VAL A 53 -10.20 -17.09 -6.63
C VAL A 53 -8.69 -17.17 -6.34
N ALA A 54 -7.96 -18.07 -7.00
CA ALA A 54 -6.51 -18.16 -6.83
C ALA A 54 -5.79 -16.88 -7.25
N ILE A 55 -6.20 -16.26 -8.36
CA ILE A 55 -5.65 -14.98 -8.84
C ILE A 55 -5.98 -13.85 -7.86
N ALA A 56 -7.21 -13.77 -7.35
CA ALA A 56 -7.59 -12.76 -6.36
C ALA A 56 -6.81 -12.91 -5.03
N VAL A 57 -6.59 -14.15 -4.58
CA VAL A 57 -5.76 -14.44 -3.40
C VAL A 57 -4.29 -14.06 -3.65
N PHE A 58 -3.73 -14.42 -4.81
CA PHE A 58 -2.36 -14.05 -5.17
C PHE A 58 -2.19 -12.52 -5.24
N LEU A 59 -3.11 -11.80 -5.89
CA LEU A 59 -3.05 -10.33 -5.96
C LEU A 59 -3.21 -9.67 -4.58
N GLY A 60 -4.01 -10.25 -3.69
CA GLY A 60 -4.14 -9.77 -2.31
C GLY A 60 -2.87 -9.95 -1.47
N GLN A 61 -2.05 -10.95 -1.78
CA GLN A 61 -0.78 -11.24 -1.10
C GLN A 61 0.39 -10.37 -1.60
N TYR A 62 0.28 -9.77 -2.79
CA TYR A 62 1.30 -8.86 -3.34
C TYR A 62 1.12 -7.39 -2.91
N ALA A 63 0.21 -7.10 -1.97
CA ALA A 63 0.27 -5.84 -1.22
C ALA A 63 1.58 -5.84 -0.43
N GLY A 64 2.60 -5.18 -0.98
CA GLY A 64 3.99 -5.25 -0.50
C GLY A 64 4.08 -4.86 0.96
N LYS A 65 4.45 -5.82 1.81
CA LYS A 65 4.78 -5.56 3.22
C LYS A 65 6.23 -5.09 3.28
N THR A 66 6.45 -3.80 3.50
CA THR A 66 7.81 -3.27 3.64
C THR A 66 8.40 -3.73 4.97
N THR A 67 9.56 -4.39 4.96
CA THR A 67 10.22 -4.88 6.19
C THR A 67 11.46 -4.04 6.50
N VAL A 68 11.63 -3.64 7.75
CA VAL A 68 12.78 -2.88 8.23
C VAL A 68 13.94 -3.84 8.54
N HIS A 69 15.12 -3.51 8.01
CA HIS A 69 16.37 -4.21 8.30
C HIS A 69 17.36 -3.25 8.95
N GLY A 70 17.29 -3.15 10.28
CA GLY A 70 18.14 -2.25 11.06
C GLY A 70 17.61 -0.81 11.09
N ASN A 71 17.62 -0.11 9.95
CA ASN A 71 17.05 1.24 9.83
C ASN A 71 16.30 1.37 8.51
N LEU A 72 15.17 2.07 8.52
CA LEU A 72 14.41 2.44 7.33
C LEU A 72 13.91 3.88 7.45
N THR A 73 14.04 4.65 6.38
CA THR A 73 13.40 5.95 6.24
C THR A 73 12.42 5.90 5.08
N MET A 74 11.15 6.21 5.35
CA MET A 74 10.13 6.44 4.32
C MET A 74 9.85 7.93 4.20
N ILE A 75 9.91 8.44 2.97
CA ILE A 75 9.61 9.83 2.65
C ILE A 75 8.44 9.80 1.66
N ASN A 76 7.26 10.22 2.11
CA ASN A 76 6.04 10.18 1.30
C ASN A 76 5.08 11.31 1.68
N ASN A 77 4.12 11.61 0.80
CA ASN A 77 3.02 12.52 1.10
C ASN A 77 1.69 11.87 0.68
N GLY A 78 0.74 11.73 1.61
CA GLY A 78 -0.55 11.09 1.35
C GLY A 78 -0.49 9.57 1.18
N ALA A 79 0.59 8.91 1.61
CA ALA A 79 0.74 7.46 1.45
C ALA A 79 -0.07 6.67 2.47
N LYS A 80 -0.41 5.44 2.08
CA LYS A 80 -0.97 4.42 2.96
C LYS A 80 -0.21 3.13 2.80
N ASP A 81 0.47 2.69 3.86
CA ASP A 81 1.30 1.49 3.78
C ASP A 81 1.33 0.71 5.11
N THR A 82 1.72 -0.57 5.01
CA THR A 82 1.95 -1.47 6.14
C THR A 82 3.42 -1.86 6.21
N ILE A 83 4.04 -1.62 7.35
CA ILE A 83 5.47 -1.78 7.57
C ILE A 83 5.69 -2.82 8.68
N ASP A 84 6.56 -3.79 8.46
CA ASP A 84 7.09 -4.68 9.49
C ASP A 84 8.33 -4.07 10.09
N CYS A 85 8.27 -3.65 11.36
CA CYS A 85 9.37 -2.93 11.98
C CYS A 85 10.52 -3.85 12.39
N ASN A 86 10.26 -5.14 12.65
CA ASN A 86 11.28 -6.18 12.84
C ASN A 86 12.48 -5.75 13.71
N ASP A 87 12.21 -5.23 14.92
CA ASP A 87 13.20 -4.74 15.89
C ASP A 87 14.14 -3.65 15.30
N GLY A 88 13.67 -2.90 14.32
CA GLY A 88 14.40 -1.86 13.61
C GLY A 88 14.15 -0.45 14.14
N ASN A 89 14.81 0.52 13.51
CA ASN A 89 14.53 1.94 13.65
C ASN A 89 13.81 2.43 12.39
N LEU A 90 12.62 3.00 12.58
CA LEU A 90 11.77 3.47 11.49
C LEU A 90 11.62 4.99 11.59
N ARG A 91 11.94 5.68 10.48
CA ARG A 91 11.66 7.11 10.30
C ARG A 91 10.59 7.27 9.22
N LEU A 92 9.52 7.97 9.55
CA LEU A 92 8.44 8.33 8.65
C LEU A 92 8.47 9.84 8.45
N ASP A 93 8.67 10.29 7.22
CA ASP A 93 8.86 11.70 6.88
C ASP A 93 7.84 12.13 5.80
N GLY A 94 7.30 13.33 5.97
CA GLY A 94 6.32 13.96 5.08
C GLY A 94 4.94 14.10 5.70
N ASP A 95 3.94 14.36 4.87
CA ASP A 95 2.65 14.86 5.36
C ASP A 95 1.47 13.95 5.00
N ASN A 96 0.46 13.97 5.86
CA ASN A 96 -0.85 13.38 5.61
C ASN A 96 -0.80 11.86 5.30
N ASN A 97 0.19 11.16 5.87
CA ASN A 97 0.37 9.73 5.66
C ASN A 97 -0.43 8.89 6.67
N THR A 98 -0.79 7.67 6.29
CA THR A 98 -1.44 6.68 7.15
C THR A 98 -0.64 5.39 7.17
N TYR A 99 0.09 5.12 8.25
CA TYR A 99 0.93 3.93 8.37
C TYR A 99 0.41 2.94 9.41
N THR A 100 0.44 1.66 9.07
CA THR A 100 0.28 0.55 10.02
C THR A 100 1.63 -0.11 10.22
N VAL A 101 2.18 -0.01 11.42
CA VAL A 101 3.50 -0.53 11.79
C VAL A 101 3.31 -1.78 12.66
N THR A 102 3.62 -2.93 12.09
CA THR A 102 3.51 -4.24 12.74
C THR A 102 4.82 -4.64 13.41
N GLY A 103 4.72 -5.45 14.47
CA GLY A 103 5.89 -5.95 15.21
C GLY A 103 6.44 -4.97 16.26
N HIS A 104 7.72 -5.07 16.57
CA HIS A 104 8.39 -4.18 17.54
C HIS A 104 9.35 -3.24 16.83
N CYS A 105 9.31 -1.96 17.18
CA CYS A 105 10.32 -0.98 16.80
C CYS A 105 11.22 -0.63 17.99
N ARG A 106 12.54 -0.60 17.80
CA ARG A 106 13.43 0.04 18.77
C ARG A 106 13.20 1.54 18.81
N ARG A 107 12.99 2.17 17.65
CA ARG A 107 12.66 3.59 17.54
C ARG A 107 11.70 3.82 16.38
N LEU A 108 10.66 4.61 16.64
CA LEU A 108 9.75 5.12 15.63
C LEU A 108 9.76 6.64 15.70
N ASP A 109 10.26 7.30 14.66
CA ASP A 109 10.23 8.77 14.56
C ASP A 109 9.34 9.19 13.39
N ILE A 110 8.42 10.12 13.65
CA ILE A 110 7.44 10.62 12.69
C ILE A 110 7.66 12.12 12.55
N PHE A 111 7.93 12.56 11.33
CA PHE A 111 8.22 13.95 10.97
C PHE A 111 7.18 14.46 9.99
N GLY A 112 6.80 15.73 10.14
CA GLY A 112 5.88 16.43 9.25
C GLY A 112 4.54 16.70 9.92
N SER A 113 3.47 16.67 9.16
CA SER A 113 2.15 17.10 9.60
C SER A 113 1.03 16.12 9.24
N ALA A 114 0.00 16.08 10.10
CA ALA A 114 -1.21 15.30 9.87
C ALA A 114 -0.97 13.79 9.60
N ASN A 115 0.12 13.21 10.13
CA ASN A 115 0.37 11.78 9.97
C ASN A 115 -0.41 10.96 11.00
N HIS A 116 -1.00 9.87 10.53
CA HIS A 116 -1.72 8.89 11.36
C HIS A 116 -0.95 7.57 11.37
N VAL A 117 -0.45 7.18 12.55
CA VAL A 117 0.38 5.98 12.69
C VAL A 117 -0.18 5.07 13.76
N VAL A 118 -0.41 3.81 13.41
CA VAL A 118 -0.74 2.75 14.36
C VAL A 118 0.46 1.82 14.46
N VAL A 119 0.97 1.57 15.66
CA VAL A 119 2.12 0.70 15.90
C VAL A 119 1.81 -0.37 16.95
N ASP A 120 2.26 -1.60 16.75
CA ASP A 120 2.05 -2.67 17.72
C ASP A 120 2.81 -2.43 19.03
N SER A 121 4.12 -2.16 18.93
CA SER A 121 4.96 -1.82 20.08
C SER A 121 6.21 -1.06 19.66
N ALA A 122 6.74 -0.23 20.56
CA ALA A 122 8.04 0.41 20.39
C ALA A 122 8.70 0.72 21.73
N ASP A 123 10.04 0.86 21.74
CA ASP A 123 10.76 1.34 22.93
C ASP A 123 10.77 2.88 23.00
N THR A 124 10.82 3.54 21.85
CA THR A 124 10.78 5.01 21.73
C THR A 124 9.87 5.42 20.58
N ILE A 125 9.02 6.42 20.84
CA ILE A 125 8.16 7.06 19.83
C ILE A 125 8.43 8.56 19.84
N GLY A 126 8.87 9.09 18.69
CA GLY A 126 9.02 10.51 18.42
C GLY A 126 7.95 11.00 17.44
N ALA A 127 7.26 12.09 17.79
CA ALA A 127 6.36 12.80 16.89
C ALA A 127 6.81 14.27 16.79
N PHE A 128 7.24 14.67 15.60
CA PHE A 128 7.87 15.94 15.31
C PHE A 128 7.10 16.68 14.21
N GLY A 129 6.77 17.94 14.46
CA GLY A 129 5.92 18.76 13.57
C GLY A 129 4.54 18.96 14.19
N ASP A 130 3.49 18.95 13.38
CA ASP A 130 2.16 19.38 13.84
C ASP A 130 1.04 18.37 13.53
N ASP A 131 0.05 18.26 14.42
CA ASP A 131 -1.17 17.46 14.20
C ASP A 131 -0.93 15.96 13.89
N ASN A 132 0.19 15.38 14.35
CA ASN A 132 0.43 13.95 14.19
C ASN A 132 -0.35 13.14 15.25
N ALA A 133 -0.92 12.01 14.85
CA ALA A 133 -1.67 11.10 15.71
C ALA A 133 -1.06 9.70 15.71
N VAL A 134 -0.62 9.23 16.88
CA VAL A 134 0.03 7.93 17.04
C VAL A 134 -0.70 7.07 18.05
N ILE A 135 -1.01 5.84 17.67
CA ILE A 135 -1.62 4.83 18.52
C ILE A 135 -0.64 3.68 18.69
N TYR A 136 -0.29 3.33 19.92
CA TYR A 136 0.52 2.14 20.20
C TYR A 136 -0.28 1.08 20.98
N HIS A 137 -0.14 -0.20 20.66
CA HIS A 137 -0.97 -1.25 21.28
C HIS A 137 -0.36 -1.82 22.58
N SER A 138 0.96 -1.91 22.68
CA SER A 138 1.64 -2.55 23.80
C SER A 138 3.00 -1.92 24.13
N GLY A 139 3.57 -2.31 25.27
CA GLY A 139 4.83 -1.75 25.78
C GLY A 139 4.65 -0.48 26.62
N SER A 140 5.78 0.16 26.92
CA SER A 140 5.87 1.42 27.67
C SER A 140 6.92 2.33 27.02
N PRO A 141 6.63 2.88 25.82
CA PRO A 141 7.60 3.66 25.08
C PRO A 141 7.97 4.95 25.80
N THR A 142 9.21 5.38 25.61
CA THR A 142 9.56 6.79 25.84
C THR A 142 8.92 7.63 24.74
N ILE A 143 8.13 8.64 25.12
CA ILE A 143 7.39 9.48 24.17
C ILE A 143 8.03 10.86 24.10
N ASN A 144 8.45 11.25 22.90
CA ASN A 144 8.96 12.58 22.60
C ASN A 144 8.02 13.28 21.61
N LYS A 145 7.60 14.50 21.95
CA LYS A 145 6.73 15.32 21.09
C LYS A 145 7.35 16.70 20.92
N THR A 146 7.44 17.16 19.69
CA THR A 146 7.95 18.50 19.36
C THR A 146 7.04 19.13 18.31
N GLY A 147 6.62 20.38 18.54
CA GLY A 147 5.60 21.07 17.75
C GLY A 147 4.21 20.95 18.37
N ASN A 148 3.16 21.24 17.62
CA ASN A 148 1.81 21.45 18.16
C ASN A 148 0.88 20.26 17.90
N ASN A 149 -0.09 20.06 18.79
CA ASN A 149 -1.19 19.10 18.62
C ASN A 149 -0.80 17.64 18.33
N ASN A 150 0.44 17.23 18.63
CA ASN A 150 0.85 15.84 18.51
C ASN A 150 0.21 14.98 19.60
N THR A 151 -0.58 13.99 19.19
CA THR A 151 -1.22 13.03 20.09
C THR A 151 -0.53 11.67 19.99
N VAL A 152 -0.20 11.10 21.14
CA VAL A 152 0.36 9.76 21.25
C VAL A 152 -0.34 9.11 22.43
N TRP A 153 -1.09 8.03 22.18
CA TRP A 153 -1.88 7.36 23.21
C TRP A 153 -1.92 5.86 22.98
N ARG A 154 -2.22 5.11 24.05
CA ARG A 154 -2.22 3.65 24.04
C ARG A 154 -3.57 3.11 23.55
N GLY A 155 -3.56 2.43 22.41
CA GLY A 155 -4.70 1.68 21.88
C GLY A 155 -5.17 0.60 22.85
N GLN A 156 -6.47 0.53 23.11
CA GLN A 156 -7.07 -0.64 23.74
C GLN A 156 -7.13 -1.73 22.67
N SER A 157 -6.37 -2.82 22.84
CA SER A 157 -6.37 -3.94 21.90
C SER A 157 -7.69 -4.70 22.04
N THR A 158 -8.68 -4.40 21.20
CA THR A 158 -9.82 -5.31 20.98
C THR A 158 -9.39 -6.33 19.93
N ARG A 159 -8.86 -7.47 20.39
CA ARG A 159 -8.81 -8.70 19.59
C ARG A 159 -10.20 -9.34 19.55
#